data_AF-A0A1V5KGR2-F1
#
_entry.id   AF-A0A1V5KGR2-F1
#
_cell.length_a   1.000
_cell.length_b   1.000
_cell.length_c   1.000
_cell.angle_alpha   90.00
_cell.angle_beta   90.00
_cell.angle_gamma   90.00
#
_symmetry.space_group_name_H-M   'P 1'
#
loop_
_entity.id
_entity.type
_entity.pdbx_description
1 polymer ?
#
loop_
_entity_poly.entity_id
_entity_poly.type
_entity_poly.pdbx_seq_one_letter_code
_entity_poly.pdbx_strand_id
1 'polypeptide(L)'
;MKSFRAIALRALALFSFLTIVAVRAQLGSENCALVGRWAEGECYDVLAEGNRVYYGNGAYVQIVDYADPVHPLMLGRIALPMLVQGLA
;
A
#
# COMPACT_ATOMS: atom_id res chain seq x y z
N MET A 1 -47.49 17.05 -8.56
CA MET A 1 -46.16 17.68 -8.77
C MET A 1 -45.32 17.80 -7.49
N LYS A 2 -45.88 18.15 -6.32
CA LYS A 2 -45.11 18.28 -5.05
C LYS A 2 -44.57 16.94 -4.51
N SER A 3 -45.36 15.86 -4.60
CA SER A 3 -44.98 14.50 -4.19
C SER A 3 -43.84 13.91 -5.02
N PHE A 4 -43.87 14.12 -6.34
CA PHE A 4 -42.81 13.65 -7.24
C PHE A 4 -41.45 14.30 -6.94
N ARG A 5 -41.44 15.61 -6.67
CA ARG A 5 -40.23 16.33 -6.25
C ARG A 5 -39.68 15.80 -4.92
N ALA A 6 -40.54 15.47 -3.97
CA ALA A 6 -40.13 14.92 -2.68
C ALA A 6 -39.52 13.51 -2.80
N ILE A 7 -40.08 12.66 -3.68
CA ILE A 7 -39.55 11.32 -3.96
C ILE A 7 -38.18 11.40 -4.64
N ALA A 8 -38.05 12.27 -5.66
CA ALA A 8 -36.79 12.49 -6.37
C ALA A 8 -35.68 13.00 -5.43
N LEU A 9 -36.01 13.92 -4.50
CA LEU A 9 -35.04 14.44 -3.54
C LEU A 9 -34.55 13.37 -2.55
N ARG A 10 -35.46 12.50 -2.08
CA ARG A 10 -35.11 11.38 -1.18
C ARG A 10 -34.26 10.33 -1.88
N ALA A 11 -34.58 10.01 -3.14
CA ALA A 11 -33.78 9.09 -3.95
C ALA A 11 -32.37 9.64 -4.20
N LEU A 12 -32.25 10.94 -4.49
CA LEU A 12 -30.96 11.59 -4.67
C LEU A 12 -30.13 11.59 -3.38
N ALA A 13 -30.74 11.87 -2.23
CA ALA A 13 -30.08 11.83 -0.93
C ALA A 13 -29.62 10.42 -0.55
N LEU A 14 -30.46 9.40 -0.81
CA LEU A 14 -30.11 8.00 -0.57
C LEU A 14 -28.96 7.55 -1.48
N PHE A 15 -28.99 7.93 -2.76
CA PHE A 15 -27.91 7.65 -3.71
C PHE A 15 -26.61 8.33 -3.27
N SER A 16 -26.68 9.60 -2.85
CA SER A 16 -25.53 10.35 -2.33
C SER A 16 -24.94 9.66 -1.09
N PHE A 17 -25.79 9.25 -0.15
CA PHE A 17 -25.38 8.51 1.04
C PHE A 17 -24.71 7.17 0.71
N LEU A 18 -25.29 6.39 -0.21
CA LEU A 18 -24.74 5.13 -0.69
C LEU A 18 -23.37 5.31 -1.36
N THR A 19 -23.19 6.36 -2.16
CA THR A 19 -21.89 6.64 -2.78
C THR A 19 -20.81 7.00 -1.77
N ILE A 20 -21.14 7.77 -0.72
CA ILE A 20 -20.21 8.13 0.35
C ILE A 20 -19.80 6.89 1.14
N VAL A 21 -20.75 6.02 1.50
CA VAL A 21 -20.47 4.77 2.24
C VAL A 21 -19.57 3.83 1.42
N ALA A 22 -19.84 3.70 0.11
CA ALA A 22 -19.02 2.87 -0.78
C ALA A 22 -17.58 3.40 -0.91
N VAL A 23 -17.38 4.72 -0.98
CA VAL A 23 -16.04 5.32 -0.99
C VAL A 23 -15.31 5.05 0.32
N ARG A 24 -15.99 5.17 1.48
CA ARG A 24 -15.38 4.89 2.79
C ARG A 24 -14.98 3.42 2.96
N ALA A 25 -15.72 2.48 2.38
CA ALA A 25 -15.37 1.06 2.41
C ALA A 25 -14.11 0.75 1.58
N GLN A 26 -13.75 1.60 0.61
CA GLN A 26 -12.56 1.48 -0.22
C GLN A 26 -11.35 2.22 0.38
N LEU A 27 -11.54 3.05 1.42
CA LEU A 27 -10.43 3.70 2.12
C LEU A 27 -9.69 2.62 2.92
N GLY A 28 -8.48 2.27 2.48
CA GLY A 28 -7.52 1.54 3.30
C GLY A 28 -7.21 2.29 4.61
N SER A 29 -6.42 1.64 5.48
CA SER A 29 -5.98 2.08 6.82
C SER A 29 -6.19 3.58 7.12
N GLU A 30 -6.88 3.89 8.24
CA GLU A 30 -7.28 5.26 8.60
C GLU A 30 -6.10 6.22 8.83
N ASN A 31 -4.89 5.71 9.01
CA ASN A 31 -3.68 6.47 9.32
C ASN A 31 -2.44 6.07 8.48
N CYS A 32 -2.54 5.09 7.60
CA CYS A 32 -1.43 4.63 6.76
C CYS A 32 -1.85 4.53 5.29
N ALA A 33 -0.97 4.96 4.40
CA ALA A 33 -1.12 4.75 2.96
C ALA A 33 -0.14 3.68 2.47
N LEU A 34 -0.58 2.83 1.56
CA LEU A 34 0.31 1.90 0.86
C LEU A 34 1.24 2.69 -0.08
N VAL A 35 2.54 2.74 0.24
CA VAL A 35 3.56 3.38 -0.62
C VAL A 35 4.11 2.39 -1.66
N GLY A 36 4.21 1.11 -1.31
CA GLY A 36 4.72 0.07 -2.20
C GLY A 36 4.44 -1.33 -1.70
N ARG A 37 4.62 -2.32 -2.58
CA ARG A 37 4.48 -3.76 -2.28
C ARG A 37 5.58 -4.53 -2.99
N TRP A 38 6.24 -5.42 -2.26
CA TRP A 38 7.20 -6.38 -2.80
C TRP A 38 6.58 -7.77 -2.79
N ALA A 39 6.45 -8.38 -3.97
CA ALA A 39 5.64 -9.57 -4.19
C ALA A 39 6.43 -10.71 -4.88
N GLU A 40 7.76 -10.67 -4.83
CA GLU A 40 8.61 -11.73 -5.41
C GLU A 40 8.79 -12.93 -4.47
N GLY A 41 8.21 -12.87 -3.28
CA GLY A 41 8.14 -13.97 -2.31
C GLY A 41 8.03 -13.44 -0.88
N GLU A 42 8.22 -14.33 0.08
CA GLU A 42 8.23 -13.98 1.50
C GLU A 42 9.40 -13.03 1.83
N CYS A 43 9.15 -12.11 2.74
CA CYS A 43 10.12 -11.12 3.22
C CYS A 43 10.38 -11.39 4.72
N TYR A 44 11.34 -12.28 5.03
CA TYR A 44 11.57 -12.73 6.41
C TYR A 44 12.39 -11.76 7.25
N ASP A 45 13.24 -10.94 6.63
CA ASP A 45 14.17 -10.09 7.37
C ASP A 45 14.44 -8.75 6.65
N VAL A 46 14.78 -7.74 7.46
CA VAL A 46 15.13 -6.38 7.05
C VAL A 46 16.24 -5.82 7.96
N LEU A 47 17.24 -5.20 7.35
CA LEU A 47 18.33 -4.51 8.01
C LEU A 47 18.39 -3.06 7.50
N ALA A 48 18.52 -2.09 8.41
CA ALA A 48 18.68 -0.68 8.06
C ALA A 48 20.03 -0.15 8.56
N GLU A 49 20.74 0.58 7.69
CA GLU A 49 22.00 1.23 7.98
C GLU A 49 22.03 2.64 7.36
N GLY A 50 21.92 3.67 8.20
CA GLY A 50 21.76 5.04 7.73
C GLY A 50 20.48 5.19 6.89
N ASN A 51 20.63 5.66 5.65
CA ASN A 51 19.50 5.77 4.70
C ASN A 51 19.29 4.50 3.88
N ARG A 52 20.14 3.47 4.01
CA ARG A 52 19.99 2.24 3.22
C ARG A 52 19.18 1.21 3.99
N VAL A 53 18.25 0.58 3.28
CA VAL A 53 17.48 -0.55 3.77
C VAL A 53 17.77 -1.74 2.87
N TYR A 54 18.13 -2.86 3.50
CA TYR A 54 18.35 -4.16 2.91
C TYR A 54 17.21 -5.06 3.38
N TYR A 55 16.50 -5.72 2.47
CA TYR A 55 15.44 -6.64 2.86
C TYR A 55 15.34 -7.82 1.91
N GLY A 56 14.87 -8.95 2.43
CA GLY A 56 14.49 -10.09 1.61
C GLY A 56 13.22 -9.80 0.84
N ASN A 57 13.18 -10.18 -0.44
CA ASN A 57 11.98 -10.17 -1.28
C ASN A 57 11.99 -11.48 -2.09
N GLY A 58 11.51 -12.56 -1.48
CA GLY A 58 11.70 -13.92 -1.99
C GLY A 58 13.17 -14.33 -1.98
N ALA A 59 13.68 -14.75 -3.15
CA ALA A 59 15.08 -15.13 -3.34
C ALA A 59 16.00 -13.94 -3.71
N TYR A 60 15.52 -12.69 -3.53
CA TYR A 60 16.33 -11.50 -3.74
C TYR A 60 16.64 -10.81 -2.42
N VAL A 61 17.90 -10.38 -2.24
CA VAL A 61 18.22 -9.29 -1.32
C VAL A 61 18.09 -7.99 -2.09
N GLN A 62 17.21 -7.11 -1.62
CA GLN A 62 16.91 -5.84 -2.27
C GLN A 62 17.55 -4.71 -1.47
N ILE A 63 18.20 -3.77 -2.16
CA ILE A 63 18.95 -2.67 -1.58
C ILE A 63 18.28 -1.37 -2.02
N VAL A 64 17.79 -0.59 -1.06
CA VAL A 64 17.01 0.63 -1.33
C VAL A 64 17.58 1.79 -0.53
N ASP A 65 17.67 2.95 -1.17
CA ASP A 65 17.88 4.23 -0.49
C ASP A 65 16.54 4.81 -0.07
N TYR A 66 16.41 5.07 1.22
CA TYR A 66 15.22 5.55 1.92
C TYR A 66 15.35 7.00 2.39
N ALA A 67 16.27 7.79 1.81
CA ALA A 67 16.41 9.21 2.11
C ALA A 67 15.10 10.02 1.91
N ASP A 68 14.29 9.67 0.90
CA ASP A 68 12.90 10.10 0.76
C ASP A 68 11.96 8.90 0.97
N PRO A 69 11.25 8.80 2.11
CA PRO A 69 10.37 7.68 2.39
C PRO A 69 9.11 7.65 1.51
N VAL A 70 8.76 8.74 0.83
CA VAL A 70 7.64 8.79 -0.12
C VAL A 70 8.07 8.23 -1.48
N HIS A 71 9.35 8.38 -1.85
CA HIS A 71 9.92 7.89 -3.10
C HIS A 71 11.21 7.09 -2.88
N PRO A 72 11.15 5.88 -2.29
CA PRO A 72 12.34 5.07 -2.08
C PRO A 72 13.02 4.71 -3.41
N LEU A 73 14.34 4.85 -3.46
CA LEU A 73 15.13 4.60 -4.68
C LEU A 73 15.76 3.21 -4.63
N MET A 74 15.36 2.33 -5.56
CA MET A 74 15.99 1.03 -5.75
C MET A 74 17.45 1.20 -6.18
N LEU A 75 18.40 0.80 -5.33
CA LEU A 75 19.83 0.84 -5.65
C LEU A 75 20.29 -0.43 -6.36
N GLY A 76 19.68 -1.57 -6.04
CA GLY A 76 20.02 -2.84 -6.69
C GLY A 76 19.35 -4.05 -6.03
N ARG A 77 19.61 -5.23 -6.62
CA ARG A 77 19.20 -6.51 -6.06
C ARG A 77 20.24 -7.59 -6.31
N ILE A 78 20.35 -8.53 -5.37
CA ILE A 78 21.22 -9.71 -5.45
C ILE A 78 20.31 -10.93 -5.49
N ALA A 79 20.44 -11.76 -6.53
CA ALA A 79 19.73 -13.02 -6.62
C ALA A 79 20.45 -14.09 -5.80
N LEU A 80 19.70 -14.85 -5.00
CA LEU A 80 20.18 -16.00 -4.25
C LEU A 80 19.54 -17.29 -4.78
N PRO A 81 20.15 -18.47 -4.53
CA PRO A 81 19.55 -19.74 -4.91
C PRO A 81 18.25 -20.09 -4.16
N MET A 82 17.99 -19.46 -3.02
CA MET A 82 16.87 -19.74 -2.14
C MET A 82 16.37 -18.48 -1.42
N LEU A 83 15.25 -18.60 -0.70
CA LEU A 83 14.64 -17.52 0.07
C LEU A 83 15.62 -16.91 1.08
N VAL A 84 15.60 -15.59 1.19
CA VAL A 84 16.35 -14.85 2.21
C VAL A 84 15.68 -15.10 3.57
N GLN A 85 16.33 -15.87 4.44
CA GLN A 85 15.83 -16.14 5.79
C GLN A 85 16.43 -15.21 6.86
N GLY A 86 17.56 -14.57 6.59
CA GLY A 86 18.23 -13.64 7.51
C GLY A 86 19.29 -12.80 6.80
N LEU A 87 19.54 -11.59 7.31
CA LEU A 87 20.48 -10.59 6.80
C LEU A 87 21.60 -10.24 7.80
N ALA A 88 21.68 -10.94 8.95
CA ALA A 88 22.74 -10.84 9.95
C ALA A 88 23.12 -12.21 10.52
#